data_AF-A0A7X2TIN2-F1
#
_entry.id   AF-A0A7X2TIN2-F1
#
_cell.length_a   1.000
_cell.length_b   1.000
_cell.length_c   1.000
_cell.angle_alpha   90.00
_cell.angle_beta   90.00
_cell.angle_gamma   90.00
#
_symmetry.space_group_name_H-M   'P 1'
#
loop_
_entity.id
_entity.type
_entity.pdbx_description
1 polymer ?
#
loop_
_entity_poly.entity_id
_entity_poly.type
_entity_poly.pdbx_seq_one_letter_code
_entity_poly.pdbx_strand_id
1 'polypeptide(L)'
;MLEISAEKLAHIIIRAREYDSGVNAWAHSGQRTGHGTAAELAEFIAGLNEDEQASLVAVMWIGRDTFDAEDLAEAIETAKTQRRGPTEDYLMGEPQLADYLEAGMEALGMSPGAAEDDLQKPV
;
A
#
# COMPACT_ATOMS: atom_id res chain seq x y z
N MET A 1 -3.59 16.22 0.67
CA MET A 1 -4.16 15.53 -0.51
C MET A 1 -3.39 14.24 -0.68
N LEU A 2 -4.05 13.17 -1.11
CA LEU A 2 -3.39 11.87 -1.27
C LEU A 2 -2.40 11.97 -2.43
N GLU A 3 -1.09 11.75 -2.16
CA GLU A 3 -0.03 11.99 -3.15
C GLU A 3 0.27 10.74 -4.00
N ILE A 4 -0.26 9.58 -3.59
CA ILE A 4 -0.20 8.32 -4.34
C ILE A 4 -1.50 8.09 -5.12
N SER A 5 -1.40 7.57 -6.36
CA SER A 5 -2.60 7.26 -7.15
C SER A 5 -3.29 5.97 -6.70
N ALA A 6 -4.61 5.89 -6.91
CA ALA A 6 -5.38 4.69 -6.63
C ALA A 6 -4.86 3.45 -7.40
N GLU A 7 -4.36 3.63 -8.62
CA GLU A 7 -3.73 2.56 -9.41
C GLU A 7 -2.49 1.99 -8.73
N LYS A 8 -1.63 2.85 -8.15
CA LYS A 8 -0.44 2.41 -7.42
C LYS A 8 -0.82 1.67 -6.14
N LEU A 9 -1.82 2.15 -5.41
CA LEU A 9 -2.34 1.47 -4.23
C LEU A 9 -2.91 0.09 -4.58
N ALA A 10 -3.73 0.00 -5.64
CA ALA A 10 -4.28 -1.27 -6.11
C ALA A 10 -3.17 -2.25 -6.51
N HIS A 11 -2.14 -1.78 -7.21
CA HIS A 11 -0.98 -2.60 -7.57
C HIS A 11 -0.26 -3.16 -6.32
N ILE A 12 -0.04 -2.33 -5.30
CA ILE A 12 0.57 -2.71 -4.03
C ILE A 12 -0.30 -3.72 -3.28
N ILE A 13 -1.62 -3.52 -3.20
CA ILE A 13 -2.56 -4.43 -2.53
C ILE A 13 -2.51 -5.83 -3.15
N ILE A 14 -2.57 -5.91 -4.48
CA ILE A 14 -2.50 -7.19 -5.21
C ILE A 14 -1.20 -7.91 -4.88
N ARG A 15 -0.06 -7.21 -4.95
CA ARG A 15 1.25 -7.80 -4.71
C ARG A 15 1.46 -8.18 -3.24
N ALA A 16 0.94 -7.37 -2.31
CA ALA A 16 0.99 -7.64 -0.87
C ALA A 16 0.18 -8.90 -0.51
N ARG A 17 -0.96 -9.12 -1.16
CA ARG A 17 -1.77 -10.34 -0.96
C ARG A 17 -1.08 -11.60 -1.51
N GLU A 18 -0.39 -11.49 -2.63
CA GLU A 18 0.46 -12.59 -3.15
C GLU A 18 1.64 -12.89 -2.22
N TYR A 19 2.21 -11.85 -1.59
CA TYR A 19 3.26 -11.99 -0.59
C TYR A 19 2.76 -12.69 0.69
N ASP A 20 1.66 -12.22 1.28
CA ASP A 20 1.08 -12.76 2.53
C ASP A 20 0.64 -14.23 2.39
N SER A 21 0.02 -14.59 1.26
CA SER A 21 -0.44 -15.95 1.02
C SER A 21 0.69 -17.00 0.95
N GLY A 22 1.97 -16.60 0.94
CA GLY A 22 3.12 -17.51 0.88
C GLY A 22 3.17 -18.39 -0.38
N VAL A 23 2.32 -18.12 -1.37
CA VAL A 23 2.19 -18.92 -2.60
C VAL A 23 3.22 -18.46 -3.63
N ASN A 24 4.20 -19.32 -3.92
CA ASN A 24 4.86 -19.30 -5.21
C ASN A 24 4.16 -20.33 -6.10
N ALA A 25 3.33 -19.89 -7.04
CA ALA A 25 2.58 -20.77 -7.95
C ALA A 25 3.46 -21.71 -8.82
N TRP A 26 4.80 -21.69 -8.67
CA TRP A 26 5.80 -22.38 -9.48
C TRP A 26 6.92 -23.11 -8.68
N ALA A 27 6.78 -23.39 -7.38
CA ALA A 27 7.77 -24.18 -6.64
C ALA A 27 7.67 -25.70 -6.88
N HIS A 28 8.11 -26.15 -8.05
CA HIS A 28 8.38 -27.58 -8.32
C HIS A 28 9.86 -27.94 -8.33
N SER A 29 10.75 -27.05 -7.91
CA SER A 29 12.18 -27.35 -7.75
C SER A 29 12.74 -26.58 -6.56
N GLY A 30 13.44 -27.28 -5.67
CA GLY A 30 14.11 -26.69 -4.52
C GLY A 30 14.97 -25.50 -4.92
N GLN A 31 14.93 -24.46 -4.10
CA GLN A 31 15.54 -23.13 -4.25
C GLN A 31 14.80 -22.19 -5.23
N ARG A 32 13.76 -21.53 -4.70
CA ARG A 32 13.53 -20.07 -4.69
C ARG A 32 12.21 -19.81 -3.95
N THR A 33 12.28 -19.77 -2.63
CA THR A 33 11.20 -19.40 -1.71
C THR A 33 10.80 -17.95 -1.94
N GLY A 34 9.56 -17.64 -2.38
CA GLY A 34 8.89 -16.33 -2.23
C GLY A 34 9.61 -15.03 -2.64
N HIS A 35 10.83 -15.09 -3.18
CA HIS A 35 11.77 -13.99 -3.20
C HIS A 35 11.54 -13.01 -4.34
N GLY A 36 10.79 -13.43 -5.38
CA GLY A 36 10.38 -12.54 -6.48
C GLY A 36 9.34 -11.54 -6.00
N THR A 37 8.17 -12.03 -5.58
CA THR A 37 7.05 -11.19 -5.12
C THR A 37 7.41 -10.25 -3.99
N ALA A 38 8.14 -10.73 -2.98
CA ALA A 38 8.56 -9.91 -1.85
C ALA A 38 9.55 -8.81 -2.28
N ALA A 39 10.55 -9.16 -3.09
CA ALA A 39 11.54 -8.19 -3.56
C ALA A 39 10.92 -7.19 -4.53
N GLU A 40 10.05 -7.64 -5.44
CA GLU A 40 9.37 -6.77 -6.41
C GLU A 40 8.45 -5.77 -5.70
N LEU A 41 7.71 -6.19 -4.66
CA LEU A 41 6.91 -5.28 -3.84
C LEU A 41 7.79 -4.26 -3.10
N ALA A 42 8.86 -4.73 -2.46
CA ALA A 42 9.79 -3.87 -1.75
C ALA A 42 10.46 -2.86 -2.69
N GLU A 43 10.93 -3.28 -3.87
CA GLU A 43 11.51 -2.41 -4.89
C GLU A 43 10.50 -1.41 -5.43
N PHE A 44 9.24 -1.81 -5.61
CA PHE A 44 8.18 -0.90 -6.03
C PHE A 44 7.92 0.19 -4.99
N ILE A 45 7.80 -0.18 -3.71
CA ILE A 45 7.60 0.78 -2.61
C ILE A 45 8.83 1.69 -2.47
N ALA A 46 10.04 1.14 -2.56
CA ALA A 46 11.29 1.90 -2.50
C ALA A 46 11.43 2.92 -3.65
N GLY A 47 10.85 2.59 -4.82
CA GLY A 47 10.82 3.46 -6.00
C GLY A 47 9.80 4.60 -5.95
N LEU A 48 8.87 4.59 -4.98
CA LEU A 48 7.95 5.71 -4.75
C LEU A 48 8.70 6.91 -4.18
N ASN A 49 8.22 8.12 -4.48
CA ASN A 49 8.78 9.32 -3.85
C ASN A 49 8.38 9.40 -2.35
N GLU A 50 9.02 10.27 -1.57
CA GLU A 50 8.80 10.33 -0.11
C GLU A 50 7.36 10.65 0.28
N ASP A 51 6.70 11.48 -0.52
CA ASP A 51 5.32 11.92 -0.35
C ASP A 51 4.32 10.78 -0.63
N GLU A 52 4.58 9.99 -1.67
CA GLU A 52 3.85 8.78 -2.02
C GLU A 52 4.03 7.69 -0.94
N GLN A 53 5.25 7.51 -0.43
CA GLN A 53 5.54 6.58 0.65
C GLN A 53 4.81 6.98 1.95
N ALA A 54 4.81 8.28 2.28
CA ALA A 54 4.07 8.77 3.44
C ALA A 54 2.55 8.60 3.27
N SER A 55 2.04 8.85 2.07
CA SER A 55 0.62 8.62 1.75
C SER A 55 0.24 7.16 1.87
N LEU A 56 1.10 6.24 1.40
CA LEU A 56 0.89 4.81 1.51
C LEU A 56 0.84 4.35 2.98
N VAL A 57 1.75 4.84 3.82
CA VAL A 57 1.74 4.56 5.27
C VAL A 57 0.49 5.12 5.94
N ALA A 58 0.07 6.33 5.57
CA ALA A 58 -1.14 6.95 6.11
C ALA A 58 -2.40 6.14 5.76
N VAL A 59 -2.53 5.66 4.52
CA VAL A 59 -3.64 4.80 4.09
C VAL A 59 -3.67 3.50 4.90
N MET A 60 -2.51 2.86 5.11
CA MET A 60 -2.42 1.66 5.95
C MET A 60 -2.84 1.94 7.39
N TRP A 61 -2.41 3.06 7.98
CA TRP A 61 -2.82 3.45 9.33
C TRP A 61 -4.32 3.70 9.46
N ILE A 62 -4.95 4.28 8.44
CA ILE A 62 -6.40 4.49 8.42
C ILE A 62 -7.14 3.15 8.39
N GLY A 63 -6.73 2.21 7.54
CA GLY A 63 -7.37 0.90 7.48
C GLY A 63 -7.12 -0.01 8.69
N ARG A 64 -6.19 0.37 9.57
CA ARG A 64 -5.94 -0.25 10.88
C ARG A 64 -6.67 0.50 12.03
N ASP A 65 -7.46 1.53 11.72
CA ASP A 65 -8.11 2.41 12.70
C ASP A 65 -7.11 3.13 13.64
N THR A 66 -5.89 3.41 13.16
CA THR A 66 -4.91 4.24 13.89
C THR A 66 -5.20 5.73 13.70
N PHE A 67 -5.74 6.09 12.55
CA PHE A 67 -6.23 7.43 12.21
C PHE A 67 -7.60 7.29 11.53
N ASP A 68 -8.44 8.31 11.62
CA ASP A 68 -9.67 8.37 10.85
C ASP A 68 -9.42 8.89 9.42
N ALA A 69 -10.33 8.60 8.50
CA ALA A 69 -10.25 9.07 7.11
C ALA A 69 -10.22 10.61 7.00
N GLU A 70 -10.87 11.30 7.94
CA GLU A 70 -10.84 12.77 8.05
C GLU A 70 -9.46 13.32 8.47
N ASP A 71 -8.66 12.52 9.17
CA ASP A 71 -7.33 12.87 9.66
C ASP A 71 -6.21 12.48 8.68
N LEU A 72 -6.54 12.16 7.42
CA LEU A 72 -5.57 11.76 6.40
C LEU A 72 -4.38 12.73 6.30
N ALA A 73 -4.64 14.04 6.36
CA ALA A 73 -3.56 15.04 6.29
C ALA A 73 -2.60 14.92 7.48
N GLU A 74 -3.13 14.76 8.69
CA GLU A 74 -2.31 14.57 9.90
C GLU A 74 -1.56 13.23 9.87
N ALA A 75 -2.21 12.16 9.39
CA ALA A 75 -1.59 10.86 9.21
C ALA A 75 -0.39 10.93 8.24
N ILE A 76 -0.52 11.66 7.13
CA ILE A 76 0.59 11.87 6.17
C ILE A 76 1.73 12.65 6.81
N GLU A 77 1.45 13.78 7.48
CA GLU A 77 2.49 14.57 8.14
C GLU A 77 3.20 13.76 9.25
N THR A 78 2.43 12.96 9.97
CA THR A 78 2.93 12.03 10.98
C THR A 78 3.81 10.96 10.35
N ALA A 79 3.42 10.37 9.22
CA ALA A 79 4.22 9.39 8.50
C ALA A 79 5.55 9.98 8.02
N LYS A 80 5.54 11.21 7.49
CA LYS A 80 6.76 11.94 7.10
C LYS A 80 7.67 12.17 8.30
N THR A 81 7.12 12.59 9.43
CA THR A 81 7.88 12.91 10.66
C THR A 81 8.42 11.67 11.36
N GLN A 82 7.67 10.57 11.37
CA GLN A 82 8.03 9.33 12.06
C GLN A 82 8.88 8.38 11.20
N ARG A 83 9.17 8.71 9.94
CA ARG A 83 10.02 7.91 9.07
C ARG A 83 11.44 7.84 9.62
N ARG A 84 11.81 6.68 10.19
CA ARG A 84 13.16 6.43 10.77
C ARG A 84 14.02 5.46 9.95
N GLY A 85 13.50 4.93 8.85
CA GLY A 85 14.17 3.95 8.00
C GLY A 85 13.46 3.76 6.66
N PRO A 86 13.86 2.73 5.89
CA PRO A 86 13.22 2.37 4.63
C PRO A 86 11.74 2.04 4.86
N THR A 87 10.85 2.67 4.09
CA THR A 87 9.41 2.52 4.26
C THR A 87 8.94 1.13 3.84
N GLU A 88 9.59 0.57 2.82
CA GLU A 88 9.37 -0.79 2.34
C GLU A 88 9.60 -1.82 3.44
N ASP A 89 10.64 -1.67 4.28
CA ASP A 89 10.93 -2.62 5.36
C ASP A 89 9.84 -2.56 6.45
N TYR A 90 9.37 -1.35 6.76
CA TYR A 90 8.27 -1.14 7.70
C TYR A 90 6.95 -1.76 7.21
N LEU A 91 6.58 -1.52 5.95
CA LEU A 91 5.33 -2.02 5.38
C LEU A 91 5.37 -3.54 5.13
N MET A 92 6.51 -4.08 4.66
CA MET A 92 6.68 -5.52 4.46
C MET A 92 6.69 -6.30 5.78
N GLY A 93 6.95 -5.64 6.90
CA GLY A 93 6.81 -6.20 8.24
C GLY A 93 5.37 -6.31 8.75
N GLU A 94 4.40 -5.70 8.06
CA GLU A 94 2.99 -5.71 8.44
C GLU A 94 2.27 -6.92 7.80
N PRO A 95 1.87 -7.95 8.57
CA PRO A 95 1.32 -9.19 8.01
C PRO A 95 0.03 -8.96 7.22
N GLN A 96 -0.82 -8.04 7.69
CA GLN A 96 -2.12 -7.74 7.08
C GLN A 96 -2.07 -6.49 6.19
N LEU A 97 -0.91 -6.18 5.60
CA LEU A 97 -0.72 -4.98 4.79
C LEU A 97 -1.80 -4.81 3.72
N ALA A 98 -2.11 -5.88 2.98
CA ALA A 98 -3.10 -5.82 1.90
C ALA A 98 -4.50 -5.46 2.43
N ASP A 99 -4.93 -6.10 3.52
CA ASP A 99 -6.25 -5.85 4.11
C ASP A 99 -6.35 -4.44 4.70
N TYR A 100 -5.30 -3.93 5.35
CA TYR A 100 -5.28 -2.56 5.85
C TYR A 100 -5.27 -1.51 4.73
N LEU A 101 -4.54 -1.75 3.64
CA LEU A 101 -4.56 -0.83 2.51
C LEU A 101 -5.93 -0.80 1.82
N GLU A 102 -6.59 -1.95 1.69
CA GLU A 102 -7.94 -2.04 1.13
C GLU A 102 -8.97 -1.33 2.03
N ALA A 103 -8.94 -1.59 3.34
CA ALA A 103 -9.79 -0.91 4.31
C ALA A 103 -9.55 0.61 4.34
N GLY A 104 -8.28 1.04 4.28
CA GLY A 104 -7.92 2.46 4.25
C GLY A 104 -8.41 3.16 2.98
N MET A 105 -8.31 2.49 1.84
CA MET A 105 -8.89 2.99 0.59
C MET A 105 -10.42 3.12 0.68
N GLU A 106 -11.10 2.10 1.20
CA GLU A 106 -12.56 2.13 1.36
C GLU A 106 -13.00 3.26 2.30
N ALA A 107 -12.31 3.44 3.43
CA ALA A 107 -12.55 4.52 4.37
C ALA A 107 -12.38 5.92 3.74
N LEU A 108 -11.45 6.05 2.80
CA LEU A 108 -11.22 7.26 2.02
C LEU A 108 -12.19 7.45 0.84
N GLY A 109 -13.15 6.52 0.66
CA GLY A 109 -14.09 6.53 -0.45
C GLY A 109 -13.49 6.12 -1.80
N MET A 110 -12.32 5.49 -1.79
CA MET A 110 -11.66 4.96 -2.98
C MET A 110 -11.94 3.46 -3.10
N SER A 111 -12.30 2.99 -4.29
CA SER A 111 -12.42 1.55 -4.53
C SER A 111 -11.19 1.01 -5.26
N PRO A 112 -10.65 -0.16 -4.88
CA PRO A 112 -9.45 -0.76 -5.50
C PRO A 112 -9.64 -1.11 -6.98
N GLY A 113 -10.89 -1.23 -7.45
CA GLY A 113 -11.24 -1.43 -8.85
C GLY A 113 -11.77 -0.18 -9.57
N ALA A 114 -11.90 0.98 -8.90
CA ALA A 114 -12.52 2.17 -9.48
C ALA A 114 -11.51 3.22 -9.94
N ALA A 115 -10.42 2.80 -10.57
CA ALA A 115 -9.61 3.70 -11.40
C ALA A 115 -10.39 4.25 -12.62
N GLU A 116 -11.69 3.99 -12.74
CA GLU A 116 -12.56 4.47 -13.81
C GLU A 116 -13.42 5.69 -13.42
N ASP A 117 -13.47 6.15 -12.16
CA ASP A 117 -14.43 7.18 -11.71
C ASP A 117 -13.87 8.62 -11.54
N ASP A 118 -12.61 8.92 -11.92
CA ASP A 118 -12.13 10.32 -12.02
C ASP A 118 -12.29 10.90 -13.44
N LEU A 119 -13.03 10.22 -14.33
CA LEU A 119 -13.35 10.72 -15.69
C LEU A 119 -14.82 11.15 -15.87
N GLN A 120 -15.66 11.10 -14.82
CA GLN A 120 -17.07 11.53 -14.88
C GLN A 120 -17.38 12.73 -13.99
N LYS A 121 -16.72 13.87 -14.23
CA LYS A 121 -17.39 15.17 -14.05
C LYS A 121 -17.81 15.69 -15.42
N PRO A 122 -19.03 15.40 -15.91
CA PRO A 122 -19.59 16.17 -17.01
C PRO A 122 -19.76 17.63 -16.56
N VAL A 123 -19.25 18.54 -17.40
CA VAL A 123 -19.37 20.00 -17.26
C VAL A 123 -20.80 20.48 -17.47
#